data_AF-A0A352TBW3-F1
#
_entry.id   AF-A0A352TBW3-F1
#
_cell.length_a   1.000
_cell.length_b   1.000
_cell.length_c   1.000
_cell.angle_alpha   90.00
_cell.angle_beta   90.00
_cell.angle_gamma   90.00
#
_symmetry.space_group_name_H-M   'P 1'
#
loop_
_entity.id
_entity.type
_entity.pdbx_description
1 polymer ?
#
loop_
_entity_poly.entity_id
_entity_poly.type
_entity_poly.pdbx_seq_one_letter_code
_entity_poly.pdbx_strand_id
1 'polypeptide(L)'
;MQKTDKTLWRAFAIIGTLIMLVAFVISVMQYFTYKRHDALFLVRYDSLCINTQLLAAFIYLIFNPLNFRVYAISFYIFGVGNLLDNGNILGMVFLITASVFFFITGFFYKKRTLKIVLLLIPIALALAVQCTQSSLLNFAISLMHIVAAAFLFSMLAALMYPEIKKLRSLREVVFIENPQVTQQDVDWLNKVLNGTRYITIALEADVSESSVKAQMLKLYKLLGANSKSEFCAMYHNSKFELKLNADTNQS
;
A
#
# COMPACT_ATOMS: atom_id res chain seq x y z
N MET A 1 -9.33 12.04 -9.41
CA MET A 1 -9.99 11.38 -8.26
C MET A 1 -10.46 12.41 -7.24
N GLN A 2 -11.75 12.40 -6.97
CA GLN A 2 -12.46 13.40 -6.21
C GLN A 2 -12.08 13.39 -4.72
N LYS A 3 -12.40 14.49 -4.02
CA LYS A 3 -12.48 14.64 -2.55
C LYS A 3 -12.97 13.36 -1.81
N THR A 4 -13.78 12.55 -2.50
CA THR A 4 -14.31 11.22 -2.15
C THR A 4 -13.23 10.22 -1.71
N ASP A 5 -12.11 10.06 -2.42
CA ASP A 5 -11.12 9.02 -2.10
C ASP A 5 -10.34 9.35 -0.82
N LYS A 6 -9.95 10.61 -0.64
CA LYS A 6 -9.30 11.06 0.60
C LYS A 6 -10.24 10.90 1.80
N THR A 7 -11.54 11.14 1.60
CA THR A 7 -12.57 10.97 2.64
C THR A 7 -12.76 9.49 2.99
N LEU A 8 -12.78 8.61 1.98
CA LEU A 8 -12.86 7.16 2.18
C LEU A 8 -11.66 6.62 2.95
N TRP A 9 -10.43 6.95 2.55
CA TRP A 9 -9.22 6.51 3.25
C TRP A 9 -9.12 7.08 4.67
N ARG A 10 -9.63 8.30 4.89
CA ARG A 10 -9.76 8.86 6.23
C ARG A 10 -10.78 8.11 7.08
N ALA A 11 -11.91 7.70 6.49
CA ALA A 11 -12.89 6.86 7.17
C ALA A 11 -12.28 5.50 7.56
N PHE A 12 -11.54 4.85 6.65
CA PHE A 12 -10.78 3.64 6.98
C PHE A 12 -9.78 3.87 8.11
N ALA A 13 -9.09 5.01 8.15
CA ALA A 13 -8.16 5.33 9.22
C ALA A 13 -8.87 5.49 10.58
N ILE A 14 -10.03 6.18 10.61
CA ILE A 14 -10.84 6.36 11.83
C ILE A 14 -11.35 5.00 12.34
N ILE A 15 -11.93 4.19 11.46
CA ILE A 15 -12.43 2.85 11.81
C ILE A 15 -11.27 1.98 12.30
N GLY A 16 -10.12 2.02 11.62
CA GLY A 16 -8.90 1.34 12.04
C GLY A 16 -8.44 1.77 13.43
N THR A 17 -8.44 3.06 13.74
CA THR A 17 -8.11 3.56 15.09
C THR A 17 -9.05 3.00 16.16
N LEU A 18 -10.36 2.95 15.90
CA LEU A 18 -11.33 2.39 16.85
C LEU A 18 -11.09 0.90 17.10
N ILE A 19 -10.88 0.11 16.05
CA ILE A 19 -10.57 -1.32 16.16
C ILE A 19 -9.27 -1.53 16.94
N MET A 20 -8.24 -0.73 16.63
CA MET A 20 -6.95 -0.84 17.29
C MET A 20 -6.98 -0.39 18.74
N LEU A 21 -7.87 0.52 19.12
CA LEU A 21 -8.08 0.91 20.51
C LEU A 21 -8.59 -0.30 21.33
N VAL A 22 -9.58 -1.03 20.78
CA VAL A 22 -10.10 -2.26 21.40
C VAL A 22 -9.02 -3.32 21.48
N ALA A 23 -8.28 -3.56 20.39
CA ALA A 23 -7.17 -4.53 20.37
C ALA A 23 -6.06 -4.17 21.37
N PHE A 24 -5.76 -2.89 21.55
CA PHE A 24 -4.80 -2.40 22.54
C PHE A 24 -5.28 -2.69 23.96
N VAL A 25 -6.54 -2.40 24.30
CA VAL A 25 -7.11 -2.73 25.62
C VAL A 25 -7.03 -4.24 25.88
N ILE A 26 -7.41 -5.06 24.90
CA ILE A 26 -7.29 -6.52 24.99
C ILE A 26 -5.84 -6.93 25.24
N SER A 27 -4.87 -6.32 24.55
CA SER A 27 -3.44 -6.63 24.72
C SER A 27 -2.93 -6.29 26.12
N VAL A 28 -3.40 -5.18 26.70
CA VAL A 28 -3.11 -4.81 28.09
C VAL A 28 -3.68 -5.86 29.05
N MET A 29 -4.91 -6.30 28.82
CA MET A 29 -5.52 -7.37 29.63
C MET A 29 -4.76 -8.69 29.50
N GLN A 30 -4.40 -9.09 28.28
CA GLN A 30 -3.61 -10.31 28.01
C GLN A 30 -2.25 -10.27 28.73
N TYR A 31 -1.58 -9.11 28.71
CA TYR A 31 -0.32 -8.89 29.42
C TYR A 31 -0.45 -9.17 30.92
N PHE A 32 -1.42 -8.54 31.58
CA PHE A 32 -1.61 -8.72 33.02
C PHE A 32 -2.14 -10.10 33.40
N THR A 33 -2.87 -10.77 32.51
CA THR A 33 -3.49 -12.07 32.78
C THR A 33 -2.51 -13.22 32.64
N TYR A 34 -1.81 -13.33 31.50
CA TYR A 34 -0.96 -14.49 31.21
C TYR A 34 0.40 -14.14 30.59
N LYS A 35 0.51 -13.18 29.66
CA LYS A 35 1.77 -12.95 28.93
C LYS A 35 2.92 -12.46 29.79
N ARG A 36 2.67 -11.78 30.93
CA ARG A 36 3.74 -11.33 31.84
C ARG A 36 4.65 -12.47 32.33
N HIS A 37 4.14 -13.71 32.31
CA HIS A 37 4.85 -14.90 32.78
C HIS A 37 5.60 -15.64 31.66
N ASP A 38 5.49 -15.20 30.40
CA ASP A 38 6.22 -15.82 29.29
C ASP A 38 7.74 -15.68 29.48
N ALA A 39 8.46 -16.77 29.21
CA ALA A 39 9.90 -16.86 29.39
C ALA A 39 10.68 -15.98 28.39
N LEU A 40 10.18 -15.85 27.15
CA LEU A 40 10.79 -14.97 26.16
C LEU A 40 10.31 -13.54 26.31
N PHE A 41 11.25 -12.64 26.53
CA PHE A 41 10.99 -11.20 26.62
C PHE A 41 10.24 -10.65 25.40
N LEU A 42 10.58 -11.13 24.19
CA LEU A 42 9.91 -10.67 22.97
C LEU A 42 8.44 -11.07 22.91
N VAL A 43 8.12 -12.33 23.23
CA VAL A 43 6.74 -12.86 23.24
C VAL A 43 5.91 -12.26 24.38
N ARG A 44 6.56 -11.86 25.48
CA ARG A 44 5.90 -11.19 26.61
C ARG A 44 5.27 -9.84 26.21
N TYR A 45 5.90 -9.10 25.30
CA TYR A 45 5.50 -7.73 24.94
C TYR A 45 5.04 -7.58 23.49
N ASP A 46 5.05 -8.64 22.69
CA ASP A 46 4.73 -8.60 21.26
C ASP A 46 3.36 -7.96 20.97
N SER A 47 2.26 -8.45 21.57
CA SER A 47 0.90 -7.97 21.34
C SER A 47 0.77 -6.51 21.76
N LEU A 48 1.39 -6.11 22.87
CA LEU A 48 1.43 -4.71 23.30
C LEU A 48 2.16 -3.84 22.28
N CYS A 49 3.36 -4.24 21.87
CA CYS A 49 4.19 -3.49 20.95
C CYS A 49 3.52 -3.33 19.58
N ILE A 50 3.01 -4.41 18.99
CA ILE A 50 2.40 -4.37 17.66
C ILE A 50 1.07 -3.61 17.65
N ASN A 51 0.23 -3.80 18.68
CA ASN A 51 -1.04 -3.07 18.75
C ASN A 51 -0.83 -1.57 19.02
N THR A 52 0.15 -1.21 19.87
CA THR A 52 0.51 0.20 20.11
C THR A 52 1.06 0.85 18.84
N GLN A 53 1.97 0.17 18.14
CA GLN A 53 2.56 0.66 16.89
C GLN A 53 1.49 0.88 15.83
N LEU A 54 0.59 -0.08 15.63
CA LEU A 54 -0.44 0.00 14.62
C LEU A 54 -1.52 1.04 14.99
N LEU A 55 -1.86 1.18 16.28
CA LEU A 55 -2.73 2.25 16.77
C LEU A 55 -2.15 3.64 16.45
N ALA A 56 -0.88 3.88 16.79
CA ALA A 56 -0.20 5.13 16.51
C ALA A 56 -0.16 5.43 15.00
N ALA A 57 0.07 4.40 14.17
CA ALA A 57 0.04 4.53 12.73
C ALA A 57 -1.35 4.96 12.21
N PHE A 58 -2.43 4.34 12.70
CA PHE A 58 -3.78 4.71 12.29
C PHE A 58 -4.17 6.13 12.73
N ILE A 59 -3.78 6.55 13.95
CA ILE A 59 -3.96 7.94 14.40
C ILE A 59 -3.27 8.92 13.45
N TYR A 60 -2.02 8.63 13.06
CA TYR A 60 -1.30 9.43 12.07
C TYR A 60 -2.03 9.46 10.71
N LEU A 61 -2.56 8.33 10.27
CA LEU A 61 -3.27 8.19 8.99
C LEU A 61 -4.61 8.94 8.95
N ILE A 62 -5.23 9.28 10.09
CA ILE A 62 -6.40 10.18 10.11
C ILE A 62 -6.06 11.54 9.52
N PHE A 63 -4.84 12.03 9.75
CA PHE A 63 -4.36 13.31 9.24
C PHE A 63 -3.74 13.19 7.85
N ASN A 64 -3.09 12.06 7.56
CA ASN A 64 -2.43 11.79 6.28
C ASN A 64 -2.89 10.45 5.65
N PRO A 65 -4.17 10.35 5.23
CA PRO A 65 -4.78 9.07 4.85
C PRO A 65 -4.23 8.43 3.58
N LEU A 66 -3.52 9.20 2.74
CA LEU A 66 -2.92 8.70 1.50
C LEU A 66 -1.45 8.32 1.67
N ASN A 67 -0.91 8.33 2.90
CA ASN A 67 0.47 7.91 3.15
C ASN A 67 0.59 6.38 3.18
N PHE A 68 0.52 5.76 2.01
CA PHE A 68 0.57 4.32 1.81
C PHE A 68 1.85 3.64 2.31
N ARG A 69 2.94 4.40 2.53
CA ARG A 69 4.16 3.85 3.14
C ARG A 69 3.95 3.48 4.61
N VAL A 70 3.15 4.26 5.34
CA VAL A 70 2.83 3.99 6.74
C VAL A 70 1.96 2.74 6.85
N TYR A 71 0.98 2.56 5.95
CA TYR A 71 0.23 1.31 5.85
C TYR A 71 1.15 0.11 5.60
N ALA A 72 2.03 0.18 4.60
CA ALA A 72 2.97 -0.90 4.28
C ALA A 72 3.84 -1.31 5.47
N ILE A 73 4.52 -0.35 6.11
CA ILE A 73 5.43 -0.64 7.22
C ILE A 73 4.67 -1.15 8.44
N SER A 74 3.54 -0.53 8.78
CA SER A 74 2.77 -0.90 9.98
C SER A 74 2.13 -2.28 9.84
N PHE A 75 1.54 -2.58 8.69
CA PHE A 75 0.99 -3.90 8.42
C PHE A 75 2.07 -4.98 8.37
N TYR A 76 3.27 -4.65 7.86
CA TYR A 76 4.38 -5.59 7.87
C TYR A 76 4.83 -5.92 9.31
N ILE A 77 5.06 -4.90 10.16
CA ILE A 77 5.43 -5.10 11.57
C ILE A 77 4.35 -5.89 12.31
N PHE A 78 3.09 -5.51 12.13
CA PHE A 78 1.95 -6.19 12.75
C PHE A 78 1.83 -7.66 12.30
N GLY A 79 2.05 -7.92 11.01
CA GLY A 79 2.03 -9.25 10.43
C GLY A 79 3.13 -10.16 11.01
N VAL A 80 4.37 -9.66 11.08
CA VAL A 80 5.49 -10.38 11.69
C VAL A 80 5.25 -10.65 13.18
N GLY A 81 4.74 -9.67 13.93
CA GLY A 81 4.45 -9.86 15.35
C GLY A 81 3.34 -10.88 15.61
N ASN A 82 2.29 -10.91 14.80
CA ASN A 82 1.26 -11.96 14.89
C ASN A 82 1.79 -13.35 14.49
N LEU A 83 2.82 -13.42 13.64
CA LEU A 83 3.51 -14.68 13.42
C LEU A 83 4.31 -15.10 14.66
N LEU A 84 4.92 -14.18 15.40
CA LEU A 84 5.57 -14.53 16.67
C LEU A 84 4.55 -15.07 17.69
N ASP A 85 3.34 -14.52 17.71
CA ASP A 85 2.24 -14.90 18.60
C ASP A 85 1.44 -16.12 18.09
N ASN A 86 2.13 -17.25 17.91
CA ASN A 86 1.55 -18.55 17.51
C ASN A 86 0.88 -18.61 16.12
N GLY A 87 1.31 -17.76 15.17
CA GLY A 87 1.04 -17.99 13.74
C GLY A 87 -0.42 -17.87 13.32
N ASN A 88 -1.13 -16.89 13.87
CA ASN A 88 -2.50 -16.61 13.48
C ASN A 88 -2.60 -16.24 11.98
N ILE A 89 -3.67 -16.70 11.30
CA ILE A 89 -4.02 -16.34 9.92
C ILE A 89 -4.02 -14.81 9.71
N LEU A 90 -4.31 -14.06 10.77
CA LEU A 90 -4.26 -12.61 10.79
C LEU A 90 -2.87 -12.08 10.41
N GLY A 91 -1.79 -12.67 10.92
CA GLY A 91 -0.42 -12.28 10.58
C GLY A 91 -0.16 -12.36 9.08
N MET A 92 -0.69 -13.39 8.42
CA MET A 92 -0.55 -13.58 6.98
C MET A 92 -1.37 -12.61 6.15
N VAL A 93 -2.61 -12.34 6.56
CA VAL A 93 -3.44 -11.32 5.91
C VAL A 93 -2.69 -9.98 5.91
N PHE A 94 -2.15 -9.56 7.05
CA PHE A 94 -1.39 -8.31 7.15
C PHE A 94 -0.10 -8.29 6.33
N LEU A 95 0.65 -9.40 6.23
CA LEU A 95 1.84 -9.49 5.38
C LEU A 95 1.52 -9.39 3.88
N ILE A 96 0.43 -10.01 3.44
CA ILE A 96 -0.04 -9.91 2.05
C ILE A 96 -0.48 -8.47 1.77
N THR A 97 -1.29 -7.89 2.66
CA THR A 97 -1.73 -6.49 2.53
C THR A 97 -0.54 -5.53 2.51
N ALA A 98 0.46 -5.71 3.37
CA ALA A 98 1.69 -4.94 3.37
C ALA A 98 2.44 -5.03 2.03
N SER A 99 2.51 -6.24 1.45
CA SER A 99 3.15 -6.47 0.16
C SER A 99 2.47 -5.70 -0.98
N VAL A 100 1.13 -5.62 -0.98
CA VAL A 100 0.36 -4.80 -1.92
C VAL A 100 0.73 -3.32 -1.77
N PHE A 101 0.78 -2.80 -0.54
CA PHE A 101 1.19 -1.41 -0.30
C PHE A 101 2.65 -1.13 -0.67
N PHE A 102 3.58 -2.06 -0.42
CA PHE A 102 4.97 -1.93 -0.89
C PHE A 102 5.06 -1.88 -2.41
N PHE A 103 4.21 -2.63 -3.10
CA PHE A 103 4.12 -2.57 -4.57
C PHE A 103 3.58 -1.21 -5.04
N ILE A 104 2.45 -0.76 -4.50
CA ILE A 104 1.81 0.54 -4.86
C ILE A 104 2.77 1.72 -4.61
N THR A 105 3.52 1.68 -3.50
CA THR A 105 4.48 2.74 -3.15
C THR A 105 5.78 2.70 -3.96
N GLY A 106 5.95 1.72 -4.85
CA GLY A 106 7.15 1.54 -5.66
C GLY A 106 8.39 1.12 -4.86
N PHE A 107 8.20 0.55 -3.66
CA PHE A 107 9.31 0.17 -2.78
C PHE A 107 10.30 -0.79 -3.46
N PHE A 108 9.82 -1.70 -4.31
CA PHE A 108 10.64 -2.69 -5.00
C PHE A 108 11.33 -2.19 -6.28
N TYR A 109 11.21 -0.91 -6.66
CA TYR A 109 11.73 -0.40 -7.93
C TYR A 109 13.26 -0.49 -8.06
N LYS A 110 14.00 -0.28 -6.95
CA LYS A 110 15.46 -0.43 -6.89
C LYS A 110 15.84 -1.55 -5.93
N LYS A 111 16.84 -2.36 -6.30
CA LYS A 111 17.39 -3.47 -5.51
C LYS A 111 16.30 -4.44 -5.02
N ARG A 112 15.41 -4.87 -5.92
CA ARG A 112 14.25 -5.74 -5.61
C ARG A 112 14.65 -6.98 -4.81
N THR A 113 15.64 -7.74 -5.28
CA THR A 113 16.07 -8.99 -4.63
C THR A 113 16.54 -8.76 -3.20
N LEU A 114 17.40 -7.78 -2.97
CA LEU A 114 17.89 -7.44 -1.63
C LEU A 114 16.74 -7.07 -0.68
N LYS A 115 15.78 -6.26 -1.15
CA LYS A 115 14.63 -5.85 -0.33
C LYS A 115 13.71 -7.02 0.01
N ILE A 116 13.48 -7.93 -0.93
CA ILE A 116 12.70 -9.15 -0.69
C ILE A 116 13.41 -10.01 0.36
N VAL A 117 14.72 -10.26 0.19
CA VAL A 117 15.50 -11.03 1.17
C VAL A 117 15.43 -10.40 2.56
N LEU A 118 15.60 -9.07 2.67
CA LEU A 118 15.49 -8.37 3.95
C LEU A 118 14.10 -8.46 4.59
N LEU A 119 13.02 -8.46 3.80
CA LEU A 119 11.65 -8.65 4.30
C LEU A 119 11.32 -10.11 4.65
N LEU A 120 12.11 -11.08 4.19
CA LEU A 120 11.90 -12.49 4.56
C LEU A 120 12.60 -12.86 5.86
N ILE A 121 13.67 -12.16 6.25
CA ILE A 121 14.42 -12.46 7.47
C ILE A 121 13.54 -12.41 8.74
N PRO A 122 12.75 -11.34 9.02
CA PRO A 122 11.92 -11.31 10.21
C PRO A 122 10.83 -12.38 10.22
N ILE A 123 10.29 -12.73 9.05
CA ILE A 123 9.30 -13.81 8.90
C ILE A 123 9.95 -15.16 9.24
N ALA A 124 11.13 -15.44 8.68
CA ALA A 124 11.87 -16.67 8.96
C ALA A 124 12.26 -16.78 10.45
N LEU A 125 12.69 -15.68 11.06
CA LEU A 125 12.98 -15.63 12.49
C LEU A 125 11.73 -15.89 13.33
N ALA A 126 10.59 -15.30 12.97
CA ALA A 126 9.33 -15.53 13.68
C ALA A 126 8.90 -17.00 13.65
N LEU A 127 9.04 -17.66 12.50
CA LEU A 127 8.77 -19.08 12.37
C LEU A 127 9.78 -19.95 13.13
N ALA A 128 11.06 -19.58 13.15
CA ALA A 128 12.09 -20.29 13.90
C ALA A 128 11.84 -20.26 15.42
N VAL A 129 11.33 -19.14 15.95
CA VAL A 129 10.95 -19.01 17.37
C VAL A 129 9.78 -19.96 17.71
N GLN A 130 8.83 -20.16 16.80
CA GLN A 130 7.75 -21.13 17.02
C GLN A 130 8.25 -22.58 17.10
N CYS A 131 9.23 -22.95 16.29
CA CYS A 131 9.82 -24.30 16.33
C CYS A 131 10.42 -24.64 17.69
N THR A 132 10.99 -23.66 18.40
CA THR A 132 11.70 -23.88 19.65
C THR A 132 10.80 -23.81 20.89
N GLN A 133 9.76 -22.97 20.88
CA GLN A 133 8.88 -22.77 22.04
C GLN A 133 7.52 -23.46 21.94
N SER A 134 6.87 -23.37 20.79
CA SER A 134 5.46 -23.72 20.66
C SER A 134 5.24 -25.17 20.23
N SER A 135 6.28 -26.00 20.20
CA SER A 135 6.32 -27.36 19.61
C SER A 135 6.27 -27.37 18.08
N LEU A 136 6.82 -28.45 17.48
CA LEU A 136 6.81 -28.68 16.03
C LEU A 136 5.40 -28.67 15.43
N LEU A 137 4.39 -29.05 16.23
CA LEU A 137 2.99 -29.04 15.81
C LEU A 137 2.49 -27.62 15.52
N ASN A 138 2.81 -26.64 16.37
CA ASN A 138 2.39 -25.25 16.14
C ASN A 138 3.11 -24.64 14.94
N PHE A 139 4.39 -24.98 14.72
CA PHE A 139 5.07 -24.61 13.48
C PHE A 139 4.37 -25.19 12.24
N ALA A 140 4.03 -26.49 12.26
CA ALA A 140 3.34 -27.14 11.14
C ALA A 140 1.95 -26.54 10.89
N ILE A 141 1.20 -26.23 11.97
CA ILE A 141 -0.09 -25.55 11.89
C ILE A 141 0.08 -24.17 11.25
N SER A 142 1.03 -23.35 11.72
CA SER A 142 1.31 -22.03 11.15
C SER A 142 1.69 -22.12 9.68
N LEU A 143 2.56 -23.07 9.32
CA LEU A 143 2.95 -23.30 7.93
C LEU A 143 1.76 -23.69 7.05
N MET A 144 0.87 -24.55 7.55
CA MET A 144 -0.36 -24.92 6.84
C MET A 144 -1.30 -23.72 6.68
N HIS A 145 -1.42 -22.85 7.68
CA HIS A 145 -2.20 -21.61 7.57
C HIS A 145 -1.58 -20.64 6.55
N ILE A 146 -0.25 -20.56 6.46
CA ILE A 146 0.46 -19.78 5.44
C ILE A 146 0.09 -20.28 4.04
N VAL A 147 0.18 -21.60 3.82
CA VAL A 147 -0.15 -22.24 2.54
C VAL A 147 -1.64 -22.05 2.19
N ALA A 148 -2.53 -22.26 3.16
CA ALA A 148 -3.97 -22.11 2.96
C ALA A 148 -4.37 -20.66 2.65
N ALA A 149 -3.80 -19.68 3.36
CA ALA A 149 -4.05 -18.26 3.09
C ALA A 149 -3.54 -17.84 1.71
N ALA A 150 -2.36 -18.31 1.31
CA ALA A 150 -1.82 -18.05 -0.03
C ALA A 150 -2.71 -18.65 -1.13
N PHE A 151 -3.23 -19.86 -0.91
CA PHE A 151 -4.17 -20.51 -1.81
C PHE A 151 -5.51 -19.76 -1.92
N LEU A 152 -6.12 -19.38 -0.80
CA LEU A 152 -7.38 -18.61 -0.81
C LEU A 152 -7.21 -17.24 -1.48
N PHE A 153 -6.07 -16.57 -1.23
CA PHE A 153 -5.79 -15.28 -1.87
C PHE A 153 -5.58 -15.43 -3.38
N SER A 154 -4.93 -16.50 -3.84
CA SER A 154 -4.76 -16.76 -5.28
C SER A 154 -6.10 -17.10 -5.94
N MET A 155 -6.98 -17.84 -5.27
CA MET A 155 -8.35 -18.07 -5.73
C MET A 155 -9.15 -16.77 -5.85
N LEU A 156 -9.10 -15.92 -4.82
CA LEU A 156 -9.78 -14.62 -4.84
C LEU A 156 -9.23 -13.72 -5.96
N ALA A 157 -7.91 -13.69 -6.14
CA ALA A 157 -7.28 -12.96 -7.23
C ALA A 157 -7.69 -13.50 -8.60
N ALA A 158 -7.76 -14.83 -8.79
CA ALA A 158 -8.23 -15.44 -10.02
C ALA A 158 -9.71 -15.13 -10.30
N LEU A 159 -10.55 -15.11 -9.25
CA LEU A 159 -11.97 -14.75 -9.36
C LEU A 159 -12.17 -13.27 -9.70
N MET A 160 -11.36 -12.38 -9.12
CA MET A 160 -11.43 -10.93 -9.35
C MET A 160 -10.73 -10.48 -10.63
N TYR A 161 -9.79 -11.27 -11.16
CA TYR A 161 -9.00 -10.91 -12.32
C TYR A 161 -9.84 -10.53 -13.56
N PRO A 162 -10.90 -11.27 -13.94
CA PRO A 162 -11.75 -10.89 -15.07
C PRO A 162 -12.45 -9.54 -14.85
N GLU A 163 -12.95 -9.28 -13.65
CA GLU A 163 -13.64 -8.04 -13.31
C GLU A 163 -12.67 -6.84 -13.26
N ILE A 164 -11.50 -7.02 -12.66
CA ILE A 164 -10.42 -6.02 -12.69
C ILE A 164 -9.99 -5.73 -14.13
N LYS A 165 -9.90 -6.76 -14.98
CA LYS A 165 -9.55 -6.61 -16.41
C LYS A 165 -10.62 -5.82 -17.16
N LYS A 166 -11.91 -6.07 -16.89
CA LYS A 166 -13.03 -5.29 -17.45
C LYS A 166 -12.99 -3.83 -16.98
N LEU A 167 -12.80 -3.57 -15.69
CA LEU A 167 -12.70 -2.21 -15.16
C LEU A 167 -11.50 -1.45 -15.74
N ARG A 168 -10.36 -2.13 -15.93
CA ARG A 168 -9.18 -1.55 -16.57
C ARG A 168 -9.40 -1.19 -18.04
N SER A 169 -10.32 -1.87 -18.72
CA SER A 169 -10.68 -1.53 -20.11
C SER A 169 -11.55 -0.27 -20.21
N LEU A 170 -12.20 0.13 -19.11
CA LEU A 170 -12.98 1.36 -19.01
C LEU A 170 -12.09 2.48 -18.48
N ARG A 171 -11.26 3.10 -19.35
CA ARG A 171 -10.50 4.31 -18.97
C ARG A 171 -11.45 5.50 -18.85
N GLU A 172 -11.44 6.16 -17.71
CA GLU A 172 -12.14 7.43 -17.54
C GLU A 172 -11.36 8.54 -18.27
N VAL A 173 -11.98 9.21 -19.24
CA VAL A 173 -11.34 10.33 -19.94
C VAL A 173 -11.47 11.57 -19.08
N VAL A 174 -10.34 12.10 -18.59
CA VAL A 174 -10.26 13.31 -17.78
C VAL A 174 -9.82 14.47 -18.67
N PHE A 175 -10.73 15.42 -18.88
CA PHE A 175 -10.44 16.62 -19.66
C PHE A 175 -9.72 17.65 -18.80
N ILE A 176 -8.58 18.17 -19.29
CA ILE A 176 -7.85 19.25 -18.64
C ILE A 176 -8.25 20.58 -19.28
N GLU A 177 -8.94 21.42 -18.52
CA GLU A 177 -9.30 22.79 -18.88
C GLU A 177 -8.29 23.77 -18.28
N ASN A 178 -7.06 23.78 -18.79
CA ASN A 178 -6.06 24.75 -18.35
C ASN A 178 -5.24 25.28 -19.54
N PRO A 179 -5.23 26.60 -19.80
CA PRO A 179 -4.52 27.20 -20.92
C PRO A 179 -2.99 27.01 -20.86
N GLN A 180 -2.42 26.68 -19.71
CA GLN A 180 -0.98 26.48 -19.52
C GLN A 180 -0.54 25.04 -19.79
N VAL A 181 -1.48 24.10 -20.00
CA VAL A 181 -1.17 22.69 -20.23
C VAL A 181 -1.13 22.44 -21.74
N THR A 182 0.02 22.00 -22.23
CA THR A 182 0.23 21.70 -23.65
C THR A 182 -0.18 20.25 -23.97
N GLN A 183 -0.34 19.94 -25.26
CA GLN A 183 -0.58 18.55 -25.70
C GLN A 183 0.58 17.62 -25.28
N GLN A 184 1.80 18.15 -25.27
CA GLN A 184 2.99 17.43 -24.81
C GLN A 184 2.90 17.08 -23.32
N ASP A 185 2.39 17.97 -22.48
CA ASP A 185 2.17 17.72 -21.06
C ASP A 185 1.15 16.59 -20.83
N VAL A 186 0.08 16.56 -21.62
CA VAL A 186 -0.94 15.48 -21.59
C VAL A 186 -0.34 14.14 -22.00
N ASP A 187 0.48 14.12 -23.05
CA ASP A 187 1.18 12.91 -23.47
C ASP A 187 2.14 12.41 -22.40
N TRP A 188 2.86 13.31 -21.73
CA TRP A 188 3.74 12.94 -20.62
C TRP A 188 2.95 12.39 -19.42
N LEU A 189 1.83 13.02 -19.04
CA LEU A 189 0.93 12.51 -18.00
C LEU A 189 0.43 11.09 -18.31
N ASN A 190 -0.02 10.85 -19.55
CA ASN A 190 -0.49 9.55 -20.00
C ASN A 190 0.64 8.49 -20.01
N LYS A 191 1.85 8.85 -20.47
CA LYS A 191 3.02 7.95 -20.42
C LYS A 191 3.39 7.58 -18.99
N VAL A 192 3.35 8.54 -18.07
CA VAL A 192 3.64 8.28 -16.65
C VAL A 192 2.60 7.37 -16.01
N LEU A 193 1.30 7.57 -16.32
CA LEU A 193 0.23 6.69 -15.84
C LEU A 193 0.36 5.26 -16.37
N ASN A 194 0.83 5.10 -17.61
CA ASN A 194 1.11 3.78 -18.19
C ASN A 194 2.40 3.12 -17.64
N GLY A 195 3.10 3.76 -16.69
CA GLY A 195 4.28 3.22 -16.04
C GLY A 195 5.60 3.53 -16.74
N THR A 196 5.60 4.38 -17.77
CA THR A 196 6.82 4.79 -18.48
C THR A 196 7.75 5.59 -17.55
N ARG A 197 9.05 5.34 -17.65
CA ARG A 197 10.07 6.01 -16.84
C ARG A 197 10.33 7.41 -17.39
N TYR A 198 10.63 8.38 -16.51
CA TYR A 198 10.94 9.75 -16.94
C TYR A 198 12.12 9.83 -17.90
N ILE A 199 13.12 8.96 -17.74
CA ILE A 199 14.27 8.91 -18.66
C ILE A 199 13.84 8.57 -20.09
N THR A 200 12.87 7.67 -20.26
CA THR A 200 12.36 7.27 -21.57
C THR A 200 11.55 8.41 -22.19
N ILE A 201 10.72 9.07 -21.40
CA ILE A 201 9.95 10.25 -21.83
C ILE A 201 10.89 11.39 -22.24
N ALA A 202 11.96 11.59 -21.47
CA ALA A 202 12.96 12.62 -21.72
C ALA A 202 13.73 12.36 -23.04
N LEU A 203 14.12 11.11 -23.28
CA LEU A 203 14.77 10.69 -24.53
C LEU A 203 13.85 10.87 -25.75
N GLU A 204 12.57 10.51 -25.62
CA GLU A 204 11.59 10.65 -26.72
C GLU A 204 11.24 12.11 -27.04
N ALA A 205 11.36 13.00 -26.06
CA ALA A 205 11.03 14.41 -26.21
C ALA A 205 12.27 15.31 -26.37
N ASP A 206 13.47 14.73 -26.52
CA ASP A 206 14.75 15.43 -26.64
C ASP A 206 14.98 16.50 -25.54
N VAL A 207 14.62 16.16 -24.30
CA VAL A 207 14.76 17.05 -23.13
C VAL A 207 15.47 16.33 -21.99
N SER A 208 15.96 17.10 -21.01
CA SER A 208 16.60 16.50 -19.82
C SER A 208 15.57 15.81 -18.90
N GLU A 209 15.97 14.71 -18.25
CA GLU A 209 15.13 14.04 -17.24
C GLU A 209 14.71 14.99 -16.09
N SER A 210 15.60 15.93 -15.75
CA SER A 210 15.33 16.97 -14.73
C SER A 210 14.21 17.93 -15.17
N SER A 211 14.20 18.32 -16.44
CA SER A 211 13.13 19.16 -17.01
C SER A 211 11.77 18.45 -16.96
N VAL A 212 11.74 17.17 -17.35
CA VAL A 212 10.53 16.33 -17.26
C VAL A 212 10.05 16.23 -15.80
N LYS A 213 10.94 15.95 -14.84
CA LYS A 213 10.58 15.88 -13.41
C LYS A 213 10.00 17.19 -12.89
N ALA A 214 10.61 18.33 -13.22
CA ALA A 214 10.16 19.64 -12.79
C ALA A 214 8.78 19.98 -13.36
N GLN A 215 8.57 19.70 -14.65
CA GLN A 215 7.28 19.91 -15.30
C GLN A 215 6.19 19.00 -14.73
N MET A 216 6.48 17.71 -14.57
CA MET A 216 5.53 16.75 -13.96
C MET A 216 5.15 17.15 -12.54
N LEU A 217 6.07 17.68 -11.74
CA LEU A 217 5.77 18.19 -10.40
C LEU A 217 4.78 19.36 -10.41
N LYS A 218 4.89 20.26 -11.39
CA LYS A 218 3.91 21.35 -11.58
C LYS A 218 2.56 20.79 -11.97
N LEU A 219 2.51 19.87 -12.93
CA LEU A 219 1.28 19.22 -13.39
C LEU A 219 0.59 18.44 -12.28
N TYR A 220 1.34 17.72 -11.43
CA TYR A 220 0.77 17.04 -10.27
C TYR A 220 0.09 18.01 -9.32
N LYS A 221 0.77 19.11 -8.96
CA LYS A 221 0.19 20.12 -8.06
C LYS A 221 -1.06 20.75 -8.65
N LEU A 222 -1.07 21.01 -9.96
CA LEU A 222 -2.22 21.54 -10.68
C LEU A 222 -3.42 20.57 -10.65
N LEU A 223 -3.14 19.27 -10.68
CA LEU A 223 -4.12 18.19 -10.55
C LEU A 223 -4.40 17.79 -9.09
N GLY A 224 -3.87 18.53 -8.10
CA GLY A 224 -4.10 18.29 -6.67
C GLY A 224 -3.28 17.16 -6.03
N ALA A 225 -2.28 16.62 -6.73
CA ALA A 225 -1.35 15.63 -6.23
C ALA A 225 0.00 16.25 -5.83
N ASN A 226 0.55 15.85 -4.67
CA ASN A 226 1.83 16.36 -4.16
C ASN A 226 3.04 15.52 -4.61
N SER A 227 2.79 14.32 -5.16
CA SER A 227 3.84 13.38 -5.56
C SER A 227 3.41 12.49 -6.72
N LYS A 228 4.39 11.89 -7.42
CA LYS A 228 4.12 10.88 -8.45
C LYS A 228 3.26 9.72 -7.95
N SER A 229 3.54 9.23 -6.73
CA SER A 229 2.77 8.13 -6.13
C SER A 229 1.32 8.54 -5.88
N GLU A 230 1.10 9.78 -5.42
CA GLU A 230 -0.25 10.31 -5.19
C GLU A 230 -0.98 10.51 -6.51
N PHE A 231 -0.31 11.07 -7.53
CA PHE A 231 -0.85 11.21 -8.88
C PHE A 231 -1.24 9.86 -9.50
N CYS A 232 -0.33 8.88 -9.47
CA CYS A 232 -0.62 7.55 -9.99
C CYS A 232 -1.76 6.88 -9.24
N ALA A 233 -1.88 7.06 -7.92
CA ALA A 233 -3.02 6.55 -7.17
C ALA A 233 -4.34 7.24 -7.58
N MET A 234 -4.30 8.57 -7.76
CA MET A 234 -5.46 9.41 -8.09
C MET A 234 -5.97 9.29 -9.53
N TYR A 235 -5.17 8.77 -10.45
CA TYR A 235 -5.53 8.72 -11.88
C TYR A 235 -5.16 7.38 -12.53
N HIS A 236 -5.04 6.31 -11.72
CA HIS A 236 -4.56 5.00 -12.16
C HIS A 236 -5.36 4.36 -13.32
N ASN A 237 -6.62 4.78 -13.52
CA ASN A 237 -7.50 4.30 -14.57
C ASN A 237 -8.02 5.44 -15.49
N SER A 238 -7.29 6.55 -15.55
CA SER A 238 -7.69 7.71 -16.35
C SER A 238 -6.87 7.82 -17.64
N LYS A 239 -7.46 8.43 -18.66
CA LYS A 239 -6.76 8.96 -19.84
C LYS A 239 -6.95 10.47 -19.86
N PHE A 240 -5.87 11.23 -19.92
CA PHE A 240 -5.97 12.68 -20.03
C PHE A 240 -6.13 13.09 -21.48
N GLU A 241 -7.04 14.03 -21.73
CA GLU A 241 -7.23 14.68 -23.02
C GLU A 241 -7.36 16.20 -22.81
N LEU A 242 -6.86 17.00 -23.75
CA LEU A 242 -7.12 18.45 -23.73
C LEU A 242 -8.53 18.69 -24.24
N LYS A 243 -9.29 19.55 -23.55
CA LYS A 243 -10.57 20.02 -24.08
C LYS A 243 -10.27 21.05 -25.17
N LEU A 244 -10.33 20.62 -26.43
CA LEU A 244 -10.36 21.52 -27.57
C LEU A 244 -11.70 22.24 -27.54
N ASN A 245 -11.70 23.57 -27.37
CA ASN A 245 -12.87 24.39 -27.67
C ASN A 245 -13.12 24.30 -29.18
N ALA A 246 -13.92 23.34 -29.61
CA ALA A 246 -14.55 23.35 -30.93
C ALA A 246 -16.00 23.83 -30.75
N ASP A 247 -16.34 24.82 -31.57
CA ASP A 247 -17.69 25.33 -31.89
C ASP A 247 -18.32 26.41 -31.00
N THR A 248 -17.69 27.59 -31.00
CA THR A 248 -18.42 28.86 -31.24
C THR A 248 -17.94 29.41 -32.57
N ASN A 249 -18.48 28.87 -33.67
CA ASN A 249 -18.53 29.49 -34.99
C ASN A 249 -19.53 28.72 -35.85
N GLN A 250 -20.82 28.90 -35.58
CA GLN A 250 -21.83 28.89 -36.64
C GLN A 250 -22.68 30.14 -36.45
N SER A 251 -22.42 31.07 -37.37
CA SER A 251 -23.17 32.26 -37.73
C SER A 251 -24.62 31.97 -38.06
#